data_AF-A0A958Z6H6-F1
#
_entry.id   AF-A0A958Z6H6-F1
#
_cell.length_a   1.000
_cell.length_b   1.000
_cell.length_c   1.000
_cell.angle_alpha   90.00
_cell.angle_beta   90.00
_cell.angle_gamma   90.00
#
_symmetry.space_group_name_H-M   'P 1'
#
loop_
_entity.id
_entity.type
_entity.pdbx_description
1 polymer ?
#
loop_
_entity_poly.entity_id
_entity_poly.type
_entity_poly.pdbx_seq_one_letter_code
_entity_poly.pdbx_strand_id
1 'polypeptide(L)'
;VFEVGSVSIEENENRQPIPYVLPPGLEREQLNNNNNIIRENEQSLSLRVCGLEQNDARAVYKNFNVDMRQYKNLEMFIHAESIIDNTNTTELQDGQLVAFIRLGNDLTNNYYEVQIPLNPTNFGARTAEEIWPLANRLNLPLELLQQVKTKVLGDSSYDQTEVNFFNQSELEGGGSNGENELKIGIKGNPSFGNVRTIMLGVRNTTNDELCGEVWFNELRMSELKNKGGWAAVVSLDANIADFATISATGKRSTIGFGSLEQGPNQRSREDFQQYGVVTNLNLGQLLPKKWGVQLPFNYGRSEELITPQYDPEFQDIELETRLDNTEDQDEKDRIKNQSVNYTKRESVNLIGVRKERTGDSKAKIYDIENFTGSFSYNQTDHHDFEVEDALEQNVRVGATYNYNFTAKPVEPFKKNDSLFMGKYWKFLKDFNFNYLPTNISVSSNITRQYNEQKFREIDLQAGNIGLPRLYQRNYLFDWQYTINHNLTKSLRLNFTSSNNMIVNNYLSDDGVVNNDI
;
A
#
# COMPACT_ATOMS: atom_id res chain seq x y z
N VAL A 1 -29.44 35.40 -2.33
CA VAL A 1 -29.87 34.25 -3.18
C VAL A 1 -28.63 33.49 -3.63
N PHE A 2 -28.63 32.17 -3.50
CA PHE A 2 -27.59 31.31 -4.06
C PHE A 2 -28.26 30.13 -4.76
N GLU A 3 -28.14 30.09 -6.08
CA GLU A 3 -28.72 29.06 -6.94
C GLU A 3 -27.59 28.30 -7.64
N VAL A 4 -27.73 26.98 -7.68
CA VAL A 4 -26.82 26.08 -8.35
C VAL A 4 -27.58 25.43 -9.50
N GLY A 5 -27.12 25.68 -10.72
CA GLY A 5 -27.73 25.16 -11.94
C GLY A 5 -26.72 24.59 -12.91
N SER A 6 -27.21 24.21 -14.08
CA SER A 6 -26.39 23.84 -15.23
C SER A 6 -26.85 24.67 -16.42
N VAL A 7 -25.90 25.21 -17.17
CA VAL A 7 -26.16 25.78 -18.50
C VAL A 7 -25.65 24.80 -19.55
N SER A 8 -26.41 24.59 -20.61
CA SER A 8 -26.08 23.59 -21.64
C SER A 8 -26.26 24.13 -23.04
N ILE A 9 -25.51 23.56 -23.99
CA ILE A 9 -25.61 23.96 -25.41
C ILE A 9 -26.98 23.64 -26.00
N GLU A 10 -27.66 22.58 -25.55
CA GLU A 10 -28.96 22.21 -26.11
C GLU A 10 -30.12 23.06 -25.59
N GLU A 11 -30.05 23.54 -24.34
CA GLU A 11 -31.16 24.30 -23.73
C GLU A 11 -30.89 25.80 -23.72
N ASN A 12 -29.62 26.23 -23.69
CA ASN A 12 -29.23 27.62 -23.40
C ASN A 12 -28.45 28.30 -24.54
N GLU A 13 -28.34 27.70 -25.73
CA GLU A 13 -27.73 28.34 -26.91
C GLU A 13 -28.39 29.68 -27.28
N ASN A 14 -29.69 29.84 -26.99
CA ASN A 14 -30.44 31.06 -27.28
C ASN A 14 -30.77 31.89 -26.02
N ARG A 15 -30.09 31.63 -24.90
CA ARG A 15 -30.25 32.37 -23.65
C ARG A 15 -29.92 33.86 -23.86
N GLN A 16 -30.54 34.72 -23.06
CA GLN A 16 -30.21 36.14 -22.91
C GLN A 16 -29.85 36.43 -21.44
N PRO A 17 -28.94 37.39 -21.16
CA PRO A 17 -28.27 38.27 -22.12
C PRO A 17 -27.10 37.63 -22.87
N ILE A 18 -26.49 36.58 -22.32
CA ILE A 18 -25.39 35.84 -22.95
C ILE A 18 -25.88 34.44 -23.35
N PRO A 19 -25.72 34.02 -24.63
CA PRO A 19 -25.99 32.66 -25.05
C PRO A 19 -24.91 31.71 -24.53
N TYR A 20 -25.26 30.46 -24.30
CA TYR A 20 -24.27 29.45 -23.99
C TYR A 20 -23.59 28.95 -25.27
N VAL A 21 -22.26 29.11 -25.35
CA VAL A 21 -21.42 28.66 -26.47
C VAL A 21 -20.31 27.77 -25.91
N LEU A 22 -19.90 26.75 -26.66
CA LEU A 22 -18.80 25.85 -26.27
C LEU A 22 -17.51 26.65 -26.04
N PRO A 23 -16.73 26.34 -24.99
CA PRO A 23 -15.41 26.93 -24.81
C PRO A 23 -14.50 26.75 -26.03
N PRO A 24 -13.60 27.71 -26.32
CA PRO A 24 -12.68 27.61 -27.44
C PRO A 24 -11.86 26.30 -27.42
N GLY A 25 -11.91 25.56 -28.53
CA GLY A 25 -11.19 24.30 -28.70
C GLY A 25 -11.87 23.06 -28.10
N LEU A 26 -13.04 23.20 -27.48
CA LEU A 26 -13.87 22.06 -27.06
C LEU A 26 -14.77 21.63 -28.22
N GLU A 27 -14.83 20.33 -28.48
CA GLU A 27 -15.77 19.73 -29.42
C GLU A 27 -16.74 18.83 -28.66
N ARG A 28 -18.01 18.79 -29.12
CA ARG A 28 -19.00 17.89 -28.53
C ARG A 28 -18.61 16.43 -28.79
N GLU A 29 -18.67 15.61 -27.75
CA GLU A 29 -18.46 14.18 -27.87
C GLU A 29 -19.48 13.57 -28.85
N GLN A 30 -19.02 12.60 -29.63
CA GLN A 30 -19.81 11.92 -30.64
C GLN A 30 -20.03 10.47 -30.24
N LEU A 31 -21.28 10.12 -29.95
CA LEU A 31 -21.68 8.75 -29.70
C LEU A 31 -22.21 8.13 -31.00
N ASN A 32 -21.62 7.01 -31.41
CA ASN A 32 -22.16 6.22 -32.51
C ASN A 32 -23.22 5.25 -31.99
N ASN A 33 -24.49 5.57 -32.25
CA ASN A 33 -25.63 4.73 -31.87
C ASN A 33 -26.35 4.26 -33.12
N ASN A 34 -26.32 2.95 -33.38
CA ASN A 34 -27.04 2.29 -34.49
C ASN A 34 -26.88 2.99 -35.85
N ASN A 35 -25.63 3.22 -36.28
CA ASN A 35 -25.24 3.87 -37.54
C ASN A 35 -25.53 5.38 -37.65
N ASN A 36 -26.00 6.02 -36.59
CA ASN A 36 -26.13 7.48 -36.52
C ASN A 36 -25.11 8.04 -35.51
N ILE A 37 -24.47 9.14 -35.90
CA ILE A 37 -23.61 9.92 -35.01
C ILE A 37 -24.51 10.91 -34.25
N ILE A 38 -24.61 10.73 -32.94
CA ILE A 38 -25.29 11.66 -32.03
C ILE A 38 -24.22 12.48 -31.34
N ARG A 39 -24.42 13.80 -31.29
CA ARG A 39 -23.55 14.68 -30.49
C ARG A 39 -24.11 14.72 -29.08
N GLU A 40 -23.30 14.39 -28.10
CA GLU A 40 -23.71 14.46 -26.69
C GLU A 40 -23.92 15.92 -26.27
N ASN A 41 -24.75 16.10 -25.24
CA ASN A 41 -24.95 17.42 -24.64
C ASN A 41 -23.67 17.84 -23.91
N GLU A 42 -23.38 19.13 -23.90
CA GLU A 42 -22.26 19.72 -23.19
C GLU A 42 -22.84 20.76 -22.21
N GLN A 43 -22.30 20.76 -20.98
CA GLN A 43 -22.87 21.51 -19.87
C GLN A 43 -21.79 22.12 -18.99
N SER A 44 -22.03 23.34 -18.51
CA SER A 44 -21.24 23.99 -17.45
C SER A 44 -22.04 24.07 -16.15
N LEU A 45 -21.33 24.05 -15.03
CA LEU A 45 -21.90 24.40 -13.73
C LEU A 45 -22.19 25.91 -13.73
N SER A 46 -23.40 26.32 -13.37
CA SER A 46 -23.77 27.72 -13.15
C SER A 46 -23.97 28.00 -11.66
N LEU A 47 -23.19 28.96 -11.14
CA LEU A 47 -23.36 29.50 -9.79
C LEU A 47 -23.94 30.91 -9.90
N ARG A 48 -25.21 31.04 -9.55
CA ARG A 48 -25.91 32.31 -9.53
C ARG A 48 -25.99 32.85 -8.11
N VAL A 49 -25.33 33.97 -7.87
CA VAL A 49 -25.31 34.67 -6.57
C VAL A 49 -25.96 36.03 -6.71
N CYS A 50 -26.79 36.39 -5.75
CA CYS A 50 -27.20 37.78 -5.59
C CYS A 50 -27.28 38.11 -4.11
N GLY A 51 -26.76 39.26 -3.76
CA GLY A 51 -26.63 39.65 -2.38
C GLY A 51 -25.40 39.10 -1.68
N LEU A 52 -24.27 39.04 -2.40
CA LEU A 52 -23.00 38.55 -1.84
C LEU A 52 -22.34 39.67 -1.05
N GLU A 53 -22.37 39.59 0.28
CA GLU A 53 -21.81 40.61 1.19
C GLU A 53 -20.27 40.71 1.07
N GLN A 54 -19.71 41.77 1.65
CA GLN A 54 -18.26 41.99 1.70
C GLN A 54 -17.53 40.77 2.30
N ASN A 55 -16.53 40.24 1.57
CA ASN A 55 -15.74 39.06 1.93
C ASN A 55 -16.55 37.76 2.09
N ASP A 56 -17.83 37.78 1.74
CA ASP A 56 -18.66 36.59 1.77
C ASP A 56 -18.41 35.72 0.53
N ALA A 57 -18.60 34.42 0.71
CA ALA A 57 -18.35 33.42 -0.31
C ALA A 57 -19.48 32.39 -0.37
N ARG A 58 -19.81 31.95 -1.58
CA ARG A 58 -20.74 30.84 -1.82
C ARG A 58 -20.09 29.84 -2.76
N ALA A 59 -20.28 28.56 -2.46
CA ALA A 59 -19.59 27.51 -3.17
C ALA A 59 -20.38 26.21 -3.17
N VAL A 60 -20.03 25.35 -4.11
CA VAL A 60 -20.47 23.97 -4.19
C VAL A 60 -19.25 23.06 -4.14
N TYR A 61 -19.43 21.84 -3.66
CA TYR A 61 -18.35 20.87 -3.61
C TYR A 61 -18.82 19.51 -4.08
N LYS A 62 -17.86 18.71 -4.53
CA LYS A 62 -18.06 17.32 -4.89
C LYS A 62 -16.88 16.50 -4.40
N ASN A 63 -17.17 15.27 -3.99
CA ASN A 63 -16.14 14.32 -3.61
C ASN A 63 -15.51 13.71 -4.86
N PHE A 64 -14.19 13.63 -4.86
CA PHE A 64 -13.35 13.03 -5.88
C PHE A 64 -12.42 11.99 -5.24
N ASN A 65 -11.77 11.20 -6.07
CA ASN A 65 -10.61 10.42 -5.68
C ASN A 65 -9.62 10.50 -6.84
N VAL A 66 -8.91 11.62 -6.90
CA VAL A 66 -8.03 11.94 -8.02
C VAL A 66 -6.61 12.23 -7.52
N ASP A 67 -5.66 11.64 -8.23
CA ASP A 67 -4.24 11.86 -8.04
C ASP A 67 -3.72 12.66 -9.24
N MET A 68 -3.32 13.91 -8.98
CA MET A 68 -2.91 14.86 -10.01
C MET A 68 -1.39 14.88 -10.22
N ARG A 69 -0.60 14.10 -9.47
CA ARG A 69 0.88 14.20 -9.43
C ARG A 69 1.58 13.91 -10.76
N GLN A 70 0.94 13.15 -11.65
CA GLN A 70 1.49 12.81 -12.97
C GLN A 70 1.24 13.89 -14.02
N TYR A 71 0.45 14.91 -13.71
CA TYR A 71 0.15 16.02 -14.59
C TYR A 71 0.91 17.26 -14.13
N LYS A 72 1.10 18.23 -15.03
CA LYS A 72 1.77 19.49 -14.71
C LYS A 72 0.78 20.60 -14.42
N ASN A 73 -0.33 20.67 -15.16
CA ASN A 73 -1.27 21.77 -15.06
C ASN A 73 -2.69 21.28 -14.74
N LEU A 74 -3.41 22.10 -13.99
CA LEU A 74 -4.85 22.01 -13.80
C LEU A 74 -5.50 23.18 -14.54
N GLU A 75 -6.40 22.88 -15.47
CA GLU A 75 -7.06 23.86 -16.33
C GLU A 75 -8.57 23.83 -16.15
N MET A 76 -9.20 24.99 -16.27
CA MET A 76 -10.65 25.14 -16.28
C MET A 76 -11.05 26.41 -17.03
N PHE A 77 -12.18 26.37 -17.74
CA PHE A 77 -12.79 27.57 -18.29
C PHE A 77 -13.76 28.18 -17.27
N ILE A 78 -13.68 29.50 -17.10
CA ILE A 78 -14.54 30.24 -16.20
C ILE A 78 -15.13 31.42 -16.98
N HIS A 79 -16.44 31.59 -16.86
CA HIS A 79 -17.19 32.71 -17.40
C HIS A 79 -17.84 33.45 -16.23
N ALA A 80 -17.94 34.77 -16.33
CA ALA A 80 -18.70 35.59 -15.40
C ALA A 80 -19.61 36.53 -16.18
N GLU A 81 -20.84 36.70 -15.71
CA GLU A 81 -21.78 37.68 -16.23
C GLU A 81 -22.50 38.43 -15.10
N SER A 82 -22.85 39.67 -15.41
CA SER A 82 -23.64 40.53 -14.53
C SER A 82 -25.11 40.10 -14.52
N ILE A 83 -25.73 40.11 -13.33
CA ILE A 83 -27.17 39.91 -13.21
C ILE A 83 -27.83 41.27 -13.03
N ILE A 84 -28.44 41.77 -14.11
CA ILE A 84 -29.32 42.93 -14.05
C ILE A 84 -30.76 42.46 -13.99
N ASP A 85 -31.48 42.92 -12.98
CA ASP A 85 -32.92 42.75 -12.85
C ASP A 85 -33.58 44.07 -12.36
N ASN A 86 -34.87 44.02 -12.04
CA ASN A 86 -35.59 45.22 -11.58
C ASN A 86 -35.09 45.75 -10.22
N THR A 87 -34.29 44.97 -9.50
CA THR A 87 -33.77 45.27 -8.15
C THR A 87 -32.26 45.52 -8.12
N ASN A 88 -31.50 45.03 -9.11
CA ASN A 88 -30.08 45.28 -9.28
C ASN A 88 -29.79 45.91 -10.66
N THR A 89 -29.23 47.13 -10.64
CA THR A 89 -28.89 47.90 -11.86
C THR A 89 -27.40 48.09 -12.06
N THR A 90 -26.57 47.56 -11.15
CA THR A 90 -25.12 47.72 -11.19
C THR A 90 -24.50 46.54 -11.92
N GLU A 91 -23.78 46.82 -13.00
CA GLU A 91 -22.94 45.83 -13.69
C GLU A 91 -21.71 45.53 -12.84
N LEU A 92 -21.30 44.26 -12.82
CA LEU A 92 -20.02 43.86 -12.27
C LEU A 92 -18.89 44.52 -13.05
N GLN A 93 -17.85 44.96 -12.34
CA GLN A 93 -16.60 45.43 -12.92
C GLN A 93 -15.52 44.36 -12.80
N ASP A 94 -14.47 44.51 -13.61
CA ASP A 94 -13.32 43.60 -13.61
C ASP A 94 -12.71 43.44 -12.20
N GLY A 95 -12.51 42.19 -11.80
CA GLY A 95 -11.89 41.82 -10.53
C GLY A 95 -12.75 42.01 -9.28
N GLN A 96 -14.01 42.45 -9.39
CA GLN A 96 -14.90 42.56 -8.22
C GLN A 96 -15.35 41.19 -7.69
N LEU A 97 -15.60 40.26 -8.61
CA LEU A 97 -15.98 38.89 -8.30
C LEU A 97 -14.78 37.97 -8.51
N VAL A 98 -14.47 37.16 -7.51
CA VAL A 98 -13.33 36.23 -7.53
C VAL A 98 -13.86 34.80 -7.55
N ALA A 99 -13.54 34.02 -8.58
CA ALA A 99 -13.72 32.58 -8.51
C ALA A 99 -12.63 31.98 -7.64
N PHE A 100 -12.98 30.96 -6.86
CA PHE A 100 -12.02 30.19 -6.11
C PHE A 100 -12.26 28.70 -6.22
N ILE A 101 -11.18 27.95 -6.18
CA ILE A 101 -11.16 26.49 -6.18
C ILE A 101 -10.45 26.03 -4.93
N ARG A 102 -11.13 25.26 -4.07
CA ARG A 102 -10.45 24.52 -3.01
C ARG A 102 -10.26 23.07 -3.43
N LEU A 103 -9.04 22.56 -3.27
CA LEU A 103 -8.71 21.17 -3.54
C LEU A 103 -7.88 20.62 -2.38
N GLY A 104 -8.21 19.41 -1.92
CA GLY A 104 -7.46 18.79 -0.83
C GLY A 104 -8.16 17.57 -0.23
N ASN A 105 -7.71 17.22 0.98
CA ASN A 105 -8.22 16.10 1.75
C ASN A 105 -9.57 16.44 2.41
N ASP A 106 -9.77 17.71 2.76
CA ASP A 106 -11.01 18.27 3.30
C ASP A 106 -11.24 19.71 2.78
N LEU A 107 -12.27 20.39 3.28
CA LEU A 107 -12.68 21.73 2.83
C LEU A 107 -12.41 22.84 3.86
N THR A 108 -11.93 22.48 5.05
CA THR A 108 -11.91 23.38 6.22
C THR A 108 -10.53 23.52 6.85
N ASN A 109 -9.74 22.45 6.89
CA ASN A 109 -8.45 22.40 7.59
C ASN A 109 -7.28 22.03 6.68
N ASN A 110 -7.49 21.26 5.62
CA ASN A 110 -6.44 20.76 4.73
C ASN A 110 -6.84 20.93 3.27
N TYR A 111 -6.60 22.14 2.75
CA TYR A 111 -6.86 22.46 1.35
C TYR A 111 -5.87 23.48 0.79
N TYR A 112 -5.63 23.38 -0.51
CA TYR A 112 -5.15 24.48 -1.32
C TYR A 112 -6.35 25.29 -1.80
N GLU A 113 -6.27 26.62 -1.78
CA GLU A 113 -7.29 27.51 -2.35
C GLU A 113 -6.67 28.35 -3.46
N VAL A 114 -7.14 28.20 -4.68
CA VAL A 114 -6.68 28.98 -5.83
C VAL A 114 -7.76 29.98 -6.18
N GLN A 115 -7.41 31.26 -6.17
CA GLN A 115 -8.31 32.37 -6.49
C GLN A 115 -7.92 33.00 -7.82
N ILE A 116 -8.93 33.34 -8.61
CA ILE A 116 -8.81 34.08 -9.87
C ILE A 116 -9.84 35.21 -9.89
N PRO A 117 -9.41 36.49 -9.95
CA PRO A 117 -10.31 37.61 -10.20
C PRO A 117 -10.92 37.46 -11.60
N LEU A 118 -12.22 37.73 -11.73
CA LEU A 118 -12.96 37.52 -12.97
C LEU A 118 -13.29 38.84 -13.67
N ASN A 119 -13.23 38.81 -14.99
CA ASN A 119 -13.65 39.89 -15.87
C ASN A 119 -15.03 39.51 -16.43
N PRO A 120 -16.11 40.23 -16.07
CA PRO A 120 -17.44 39.93 -16.55
C PRO A 120 -17.55 40.15 -18.06
N THR A 121 -18.28 39.26 -18.72
CA THR A 121 -18.55 39.36 -20.16
C THR A 121 -19.58 40.44 -20.44
N ASN A 122 -19.29 41.30 -21.42
CA ASN A 122 -20.21 42.35 -21.84
C ASN A 122 -21.51 41.76 -22.44
N PHE A 123 -22.65 42.39 -22.13
CA PHE A 123 -23.92 41.96 -22.69
C PHE A 123 -23.94 41.97 -24.21
N GLY A 124 -24.58 40.95 -24.79
CA GLY A 124 -24.66 40.79 -26.24
C GLY A 124 -23.42 40.15 -26.88
N ALA A 125 -22.41 39.75 -26.09
CA ALA A 125 -21.32 38.90 -26.56
C ALA A 125 -21.88 37.57 -27.13
N ARG A 126 -21.28 37.09 -28.21
CA ARG A 126 -21.75 35.89 -28.93
C ARG A 126 -20.63 34.96 -29.37
N THR A 127 -19.38 35.43 -29.35
CA THR A 127 -18.25 34.60 -29.75
C THR A 127 -17.72 33.80 -28.57
N ALA A 128 -17.12 32.64 -28.84
CA ALA A 128 -16.59 31.77 -27.79
C ALA A 128 -15.47 32.45 -27.00
N GLU A 129 -14.64 33.26 -27.65
CA GLU A 129 -13.52 33.98 -27.03
C GLU A 129 -13.99 35.16 -26.16
N GLU A 130 -15.12 35.80 -26.48
CA GLU A 130 -15.72 36.83 -25.63
C GLU A 130 -16.38 36.22 -24.39
N ILE A 131 -17.09 35.10 -24.56
CA ILE A 131 -17.81 34.42 -23.46
C ILE A 131 -16.83 33.70 -22.54
N TRP A 132 -15.77 33.10 -23.08
CA TRP A 132 -14.72 32.41 -22.32
C TRP A 132 -13.39 33.16 -22.48
N PRO A 133 -13.24 34.35 -21.88
CA PRO A 133 -12.05 35.16 -22.05
C PRO A 133 -10.83 34.45 -21.48
N LEU A 134 -9.69 34.57 -22.17
CA LEU A 134 -8.42 33.99 -21.73
C LEU A 134 -8.01 34.46 -20.33
N ALA A 135 -8.38 35.69 -19.96
CA ALA A 135 -8.13 36.25 -18.63
C ALA A 135 -8.84 35.48 -17.51
N ASN A 136 -10.01 34.90 -17.75
CA ASN A 136 -10.75 34.10 -16.76
C ASN A 136 -10.37 32.62 -16.78
N ARG A 137 -9.51 32.19 -17.72
CA ARG A 137 -9.12 30.79 -17.80
C ARG A 137 -8.19 30.45 -16.64
N LEU A 138 -8.61 29.49 -15.82
CA LEU A 138 -7.71 28.90 -14.84
C LEU A 138 -6.65 28.09 -15.58
N ASN A 139 -5.40 28.46 -15.41
CA ASN A 139 -4.26 27.64 -15.78
C ASN A 139 -3.30 27.61 -14.59
N LEU A 140 -3.43 26.58 -13.76
CA LEU A 140 -2.66 26.41 -12.54
C LEU A 140 -1.55 25.37 -12.76
N PRO A 141 -0.27 25.78 -12.82
CA PRO A 141 0.83 24.84 -12.70
C PRO A 141 0.83 24.22 -11.29
N LEU A 142 0.69 22.90 -11.21
CA LEU A 142 0.63 22.16 -9.94
C LEU A 142 1.94 22.25 -9.14
N GLU A 143 3.05 22.57 -9.81
CA GLU A 143 4.33 22.85 -9.15
C GLU A 143 4.25 24.04 -8.19
N LEU A 144 3.40 25.04 -8.48
CA LEU A 144 3.21 26.18 -7.57
C LEU A 144 2.61 25.74 -6.23
N LEU A 145 1.76 24.70 -6.22
CA LEU A 145 1.23 24.15 -4.97
C LEU A 145 2.34 23.53 -4.12
N GLN A 146 3.29 22.82 -4.75
CA GLN A 146 4.47 22.28 -4.06
C GLN A 146 5.32 23.40 -3.47
N GLN A 147 5.59 24.45 -4.25
CA GLN A 147 6.40 25.60 -3.80
C GLN A 147 5.75 26.32 -2.62
N VAL A 148 4.44 26.59 -2.68
CA VAL A 148 3.66 27.20 -1.59
C VAL A 148 3.77 26.34 -0.32
N LYS A 149 3.60 25.02 -0.45
CA LYS A 149 3.70 24.10 0.68
C LYS A 149 5.09 24.07 1.28
N THR A 150 6.14 23.94 0.46
CA THR A 150 7.53 23.96 0.94
C THR A 150 7.88 25.29 1.62
N LYS A 151 7.39 26.42 1.12
CA LYS A 151 7.60 27.73 1.72
C LYS A 151 6.95 27.86 3.09
N VAL A 152 5.70 27.40 3.24
CA VAL A 152 4.98 27.41 4.52
C VAL A 152 5.56 26.43 5.53
N LEU A 153 6.02 25.26 5.11
CA LEU A 153 6.67 24.28 5.99
C LEU A 153 8.08 24.71 6.40
N GLY A 154 8.82 25.39 5.53
CA GLY A 154 10.19 25.82 5.77
C GLY A 154 10.33 27.09 6.61
N ASP A 155 9.24 27.83 6.82
CA ASP A 155 9.26 29.10 7.56
C ASP A 155 8.24 29.08 8.70
N SER A 156 8.76 29.02 9.93
CA SER A 156 7.98 28.99 11.17
C SER A 156 7.15 30.26 11.43
N SER A 157 7.30 31.32 10.65
CA SER A 157 6.46 32.53 10.76
C SER A 157 5.05 32.35 10.22
N TYR A 158 4.80 31.33 9.39
CA TYR A 158 3.47 31.02 8.88
C TYR A 158 2.68 30.15 9.85
N ASP A 159 1.43 30.54 10.11
CA ASP A 159 0.49 29.74 10.91
C ASP A 159 -0.24 28.76 9.99
N GLN A 160 0.04 27.46 10.14
CA GLN A 160 -0.58 26.40 9.34
C GLN A 160 -2.08 26.23 9.62
N THR A 161 -2.59 26.77 10.74
CA THR A 161 -4.01 26.72 11.08
C THR A 161 -4.83 27.79 10.36
N GLU A 162 -4.17 28.75 9.72
CA GLU A 162 -4.80 29.79 8.90
C GLU A 162 -4.47 29.63 7.42
N VAL A 163 -5.19 30.36 6.56
CA VAL A 163 -4.93 30.33 5.12
C VAL A 163 -3.81 31.32 4.78
N ASN A 164 -2.68 30.79 4.34
CA ASN A 164 -1.52 31.57 3.93
C ASN A 164 -1.56 31.77 2.41
N PHE A 165 -1.69 33.02 1.96
CA PHE A 165 -1.82 33.36 0.54
C PHE A 165 -0.53 33.89 -0.06
N PHE A 166 -0.28 33.50 -1.31
CA PHE A 166 0.83 33.93 -2.14
C PHE A 166 0.31 34.32 -3.52
N ASN A 167 0.86 35.37 -4.10
CA ASN A 167 0.57 35.72 -5.48
C ASN A 167 1.46 34.89 -6.42
N GLN A 168 0.95 34.55 -7.61
CA GLN A 168 1.70 33.75 -8.58
C GLN A 168 3.05 34.37 -8.94
N SER A 169 3.11 35.70 -9.15
CA SER A 169 4.36 36.40 -9.48
C SER A 169 5.45 36.27 -8.41
N GLU A 170 5.04 36.17 -7.14
CA GLU A 170 5.96 35.99 -6.01
C GLU A 170 6.61 34.60 -6.00
N LEU A 171 5.89 33.59 -6.50
CA LEU A 171 6.36 32.20 -6.57
C LEU A 171 7.25 31.97 -7.80
N GLU A 172 6.90 32.59 -8.93
CA GLU A 172 7.62 32.44 -10.19
C GLU A 172 8.86 33.34 -10.32
N GLY A 173 9.08 34.27 -9.38
CA GLY A 173 10.26 35.13 -9.35
C GLY A 173 10.26 36.26 -10.40
N GLY A 174 9.08 36.68 -10.89
CA GLY A 174 8.91 37.69 -11.93
C GLY A 174 7.43 38.03 -12.21
N GLY A 175 7.17 39.12 -12.95
CA GLY A 175 5.81 39.65 -13.16
C GLY A 175 4.85 38.69 -13.86
N SER A 176 3.58 38.73 -13.46
CA SER A 176 2.50 37.90 -14.03
C SER A 176 2.44 38.00 -15.55
N ASN A 177 2.42 36.85 -16.24
CA ASN A 177 2.20 36.77 -17.69
C ASN A 177 0.71 36.85 -18.08
N GLY A 178 -0.20 36.91 -17.10
CA GLY A 178 -1.64 36.98 -17.30
C GLY A 178 -2.25 38.29 -16.76
N GLU A 179 -3.33 38.74 -17.38
CA GLU A 179 -4.11 39.91 -16.96
C GLU A 179 -4.72 39.69 -15.55
N ASN A 180 -5.14 38.46 -15.25
CA ASN A 180 -5.66 38.06 -13.95
C ASN A 180 -4.65 37.14 -13.25
N GLU A 181 -3.96 37.70 -12.25
CA GLU A 181 -2.99 36.96 -11.45
C GLU A 181 -3.66 35.96 -10.51
N LEU A 182 -3.14 34.72 -10.45
CA LEU A 182 -3.62 33.73 -9.50
C LEU A 182 -3.11 34.04 -8.09
N LYS A 183 -4.00 33.91 -7.11
CA LYS A 183 -3.65 33.95 -5.68
C LYS A 183 -3.84 32.57 -5.07
N ILE A 184 -2.76 31.98 -4.58
CA ILE A 184 -2.68 30.60 -4.12
C ILE A 184 -2.55 30.59 -2.61
N GLY A 185 -3.53 29.95 -1.96
CA GLY A 185 -3.63 29.77 -0.52
C GLY A 185 -3.34 28.34 -0.11
N ILE A 186 -2.75 28.15 1.06
CA ILE A 186 -2.62 26.84 1.73
C ILE A 186 -3.07 26.96 3.18
N LYS A 187 -3.80 25.95 3.65
CA LYS A 187 -4.13 25.74 5.07
C LYS A 187 -3.93 24.28 5.42
N GLY A 188 -3.28 24.02 6.56
CA GLY A 188 -2.90 22.70 7.03
C GLY A 188 -1.91 21.99 6.10
N ASN A 189 -2.08 20.67 5.97
CA ASN A 189 -1.22 19.81 5.15
C ASN A 189 -2.04 19.11 4.04
N PRO A 190 -2.54 19.84 3.02
CA PRO A 190 -3.26 19.23 1.90
C PRO A 190 -2.33 18.43 0.99
N SER A 191 -2.92 17.52 0.20
CA SER A 191 -2.21 16.80 -0.86
C SER A 191 -2.98 16.85 -2.18
N PHE A 192 -2.30 17.26 -3.27
CA PHE A 192 -2.86 17.09 -4.62
C PHE A 192 -2.60 15.68 -5.21
N GLY A 193 -1.93 14.80 -4.46
CA GLY A 193 -1.82 13.38 -4.75
C GLY A 193 -3.00 12.53 -4.26
N ASN A 194 -3.82 13.09 -3.37
CA ASN A 194 -4.97 12.42 -2.76
C ASN A 194 -6.10 13.44 -2.57
N VAL A 195 -6.58 14.01 -3.68
CA VAL A 195 -7.66 15.01 -3.66
C VAL A 195 -8.98 14.27 -3.46
N ARG A 196 -9.56 14.47 -2.27
CA ARG A 196 -10.84 13.88 -1.87
C ARG A 196 -12.03 14.77 -2.12
N THR A 197 -11.81 16.09 -2.11
CA THR A 197 -12.87 17.06 -2.35
C THR A 197 -12.35 18.20 -3.20
N ILE A 198 -13.20 18.64 -4.14
CA ILE A 198 -12.99 19.88 -4.89
C ILE A 198 -14.22 20.75 -4.65
N MET A 199 -13.98 22.00 -4.27
CA MET A 199 -14.99 23.03 -4.09
C MET A 199 -14.76 24.14 -5.09
N LEU A 200 -15.81 24.53 -5.80
CA LEU A 200 -15.82 25.67 -6.72
C LEU A 200 -16.76 26.71 -6.13
N GLY A 201 -16.32 27.96 -6.09
CA GLY A 201 -17.12 29.03 -5.51
C GLY A 201 -16.76 30.39 -6.06
N VAL A 202 -17.55 31.36 -5.62
CA VAL A 202 -17.38 32.77 -5.92
C VAL A 202 -17.32 33.55 -4.61
N ARG A 203 -16.45 34.56 -4.58
CA ARG A 203 -16.22 35.44 -3.43
C ARG A 203 -16.29 36.89 -3.87
N ASN A 204 -16.86 37.72 -3.02
CA ASN A 204 -16.83 39.17 -3.15
C ASN A 204 -15.63 39.74 -2.37
N THR A 205 -14.72 40.43 -3.05
CA THR A 205 -13.57 41.09 -2.42
C THR A 205 -13.76 42.60 -2.27
N THR A 206 -14.93 43.12 -2.62
CA THR A 206 -15.30 44.54 -2.56
C THR A 206 -16.18 44.84 -1.35
N ASN A 207 -16.45 46.13 -1.11
CA ASN A 207 -17.34 46.57 -0.04
C ASN A 207 -18.82 46.58 -0.46
N ASP A 208 -19.09 46.45 -1.76
CA ASP A 208 -20.44 46.54 -2.31
C ASP A 208 -21.08 45.16 -2.38
N GLU A 209 -22.40 45.08 -2.23
CA GLU A 209 -23.15 43.84 -2.38
C GLU A 209 -23.25 43.47 -3.87
N LEU A 210 -22.76 42.29 -4.25
CA LEU A 210 -22.65 41.89 -5.66
C LEU A 210 -23.72 40.86 -6.06
N CYS A 211 -24.15 40.93 -7.32
CA CYS A 211 -24.91 39.88 -7.99
C CYS A 211 -24.27 39.51 -9.32
N GLY A 212 -24.08 38.21 -9.52
CA GLY A 212 -23.38 37.66 -10.68
C GLY A 212 -23.72 36.21 -10.91
N GLU A 213 -23.55 35.78 -12.15
CA GLU A 213 -23.59 34.37 -12.51
C GLU A 213 -22.23 33.96 -13.04
N VAL A 214 -21.69 32.86 -12.53
CA VAL A 214 -20.38 32.33 -12.93
C VAL A 214 -20.55 30.91 -13.44
N TRP A 215 -20.01 30.65 -14.63
CA TRP A 215 -20.00 29.32 -15.21
C TRP A 215 -18.62 28.69 -15.08
N PHE A 216 -18.58 27.42 -14.68
CA PHE A 216 -17.35 26.63 -14.59
C PHE A 216 -17.46 25.44 -15.54
N ASN A 217 -16.45 25.27 -16.38
CA ASN A 217 -16.45 24.24 -17.42
C ASN A 217 -15.10 23.55 -17.57
N GLU A 218 -15.13 22.28 -17.96
CA GLU A 218 -13.99 21.45 -18.35
C GLU A 218 -12.82 21.54 -17.35
N LEU A 219 -13.03 21.00 -16.14
CA LEU A 219 -11.95 20.83 -15.17
C LEU A 219 -11.06 19.67 -15.63
N ARG A 220 -9.91 19.98 -16.21
CA ARG A 220 -9.00 18.98 -16.78
C ARG A 220 -7.59 19.14 -16.28
N MET A 221 -6.85 18.05 -16.32
CA MET A 221 -5.41 18.06 -16.10
C MET A 221 -4.71 17.97 -17.45
N SER A 222 -3.66 18.75 -17.65
CA SER A 222 -2.89 18.77 -18.90
C SER A 222 -1.41 18.51 -18.65
N GLU A 223 -0.73 18.11 -19.72
CA GLU A 223 0.69 17.76 -19.75
C GLU A 223 1.12 16.68 -18.75
N LEU A 224 1.35 15.46 -19.25
CA LEU A 224 1.91 14.40 -18.44
C LEU A 224 3.41 14.62 -18.15
N LYS A 225 3.83 14.32 -16.92
CA LYS A 225 5.24 14.18 -16.54
C LYS A 225 5.83 12.93 -17.18
N ASN A 226 6.28 13.05 -18.42
CA ASN A 226 6.86 11.95 -19.19
C ASN A 226 8.32 11.67 -18.79
N LYS A 227 8.53 11.06 -17.62
CA LYS A 227 9.81 10.44 -17.25
C LYS A 227 9.73 8.94 -17.52
N GLY A 228 10.63 8.43 -18.36
CA GLY A 228 10.76 6.98 -18.56
C GLY A 228 11.49 6.33 -17.39
N GLY A 229 11.13 5.09 -17.06
CA GLY A 229 11.87 4.26 -16.12
C GLY A 229 12.49 3.04 -16.80
N TRP A 230 13.42 2.39 -16.11
CA TRP A 230 14.02 1.13 -16.54
C TRP A 230 13.94 0.10 -15.43
N ALA A 231 14.05 -1.17 -15.80
CA ALA A 231 14.23 -2.27 -14.86
C ALA A 231 15.32 -3.21 -15.35
N ALA A 232 16.09 -3.75 -14.41
CA ALA A 232 17.08 -4.79 -14.65
C ALA A 232 16.87 -5.93 -13.66
N VAL A 233 16.90 -7.15 -14.17
CA VAL A 233 16.86 -8.37 -13.37
C VAL A 233 18.10 -9.19 -13.71
N VAL A 234 18.84 -9.57 -12.68
CA VAL A 234 20.02 -10.43 -12.77
C VAL A 234 19.74 -11.67 -11.95
N SER A 235 19.95 -12.84 -12.54
CA SER A 235 19.84 -14.14 -11.86
C SER A 235 21.07 -14.97 -12.15
N LEU A 236 21.66 -15.54 -11.12
CA LEU A 236 22.84 -16.40 -11.19
C LEU A 236 22.53 -17.69 -10.45
N ASP A 237 22.67 -18.83 -11.14
CA ASP A 237 22.50 -20.16 -10.58
C ASP A 237 23.77 -20.96 -10.77
N ALA A 238 24.31 -21.50 -9.68
CA ALA A 238 25.53 -22.30 -9.67
C ALA A 238 25.30 -23.61 -8.93
N ASN A 239 25.64 -24.73 -9.58
CA ASN A 239 25.55 -26.06 -9.00
C ASN A 239 26.95 -26.67 -8.87
N ILE A 240 27.28 -27.16 -7.68
CA ILE A 240 28.53 -27.85 -7.34
C ILE A 240 28.22 -29.33 -7.15
N ALA A 241 28.18 -30.06 -8.27
CA ALA A 241 27.80 -31.47 -8.33
C ALA A 241 26.51 -31.74 -7.51
N ASP A 242 26.54 -32.75 -6.64
CA ASP A 242 25.43 -33.10 -5.75
C ASP A 242 25.52 -32.39 -4.38
N PHE A 243 26.55 -31.57 -4.15
CA PHE A 243 26.86 -31.01 -2.83
C PHE A 243 26.16 -29.69 -2.57
N ALA A 244 26.19 -28.75 -3.51
CA ALA A 244 25.67 -27.40 -3.28
C ALA A 244 24.95 -26.83 -4.50
N THR A 245 23.89 -26.07 -4.26
CA THR A 245 23.22 -25.23 -5.25
C THR A 245 23.12 -23.81 -4.68
N ILE A 246 23.63 -22.82 -5.40
CA ILE A 246 23.62 -21.42 -5.00
C ILE A 246 22.82 -20.66 -6.05
N SER A 247 21.78 -19.96 -5.62
CA SER A 247 20.95 -19.10 -6.46
C SER A 247 21.02 -17.68 -5.93
N ALA A 248 21.45 -16.73 -6.74
CA ALA A 248 21.49 -15.32 -6.42
C ALA A 248 20.61 -14.53 -7.39
N THR A 249 19.83 -13.59 -6.87
CA THR A 249 18.97 -12.72 -7.65
C THR A 249 19.19 -11.27 -7.27
N GLY A 250 19.15 -10.38 -8.25
CA GLY A 250 19.18 -8.94 -8.08
C GLY A 250 18.12 -8.33 -8.99
N LYS A 251 17.33 -7.41 -8.47
CA LYS A 251 16.32 -6.67 -9.21
C LYS A 251 16.45 -5.20 -8.88
N ARG A 252 16.34 -4.37 -9.91
CA ARG A 252 16.25 -2.92 -9.76
C ARG A 252 15.23 -2.40 -10.75
N SER A 253 14.34 -1.52 -10.32
CA SER A 253 13.49 -0.72 -11.20
C SER A 253 13.42 0.69 -10.71
N THR A 254 13.31 1.64 -11.63
CA THR A 254 13.22 3.06 -11.29
C THR A 254 11.81 3.61 -11.39
N ILE A 255 11.58 4.77 -10.79
CA ILE A 255 10.40 5.60 -10.99
C ILE A 255 10.08 5.74 -12.49
N GLY A 256 8.79 5.63 -12.83
CA GLY A 256 8.28 5.67 -14.19
C GLY A 256 8.29 4.33 -14.93
N PHE A 257 8.91 3.27 -14.38
CA PHE A 257 8.87 1.94 -14.97
C PHE A 257 7.47 1.31 -14.79
N GLY A 258 7.00 0.62 -15.82
CA GLY A 258 5.68 0.01 -15.85
C GLY A 258 5.47 -0.85 -17.09
N SER A 259 4.38 -1.61 -17.13
CA SER A 259 3.98 -2.34 -18.33
C SER A 259 3.30 -1.42 -19.36
N LEU A 260 3.14 -1.90 -20.61
CA LEU A 260 2.64 -1.08 -21.71
C LEU A 260 1.17 -0.66 -21.52
N GLU A 261 0.38 -1.52 -20.88
CA GLU A 261 -1.03 -1.31 -20.58
C GLU A 261 -1.29 -0.41 -19.38
N GLN A 262 -0.26 -0.07 -18.58
CA GLN A 262 -0.42 0.82 -17.43
C GLN A 262 -0.63 2.26 -17.86
N GLY A 263 -1.73 2.84 -17.38
CA GLY A 263 -2.00 4.26 -17.51
C GLY A 263 -0.99 5.12 -16.71
N PRO A 264 -0.99 6.45 -16.90
CA PRO A 264 0.00 7.33 -16.27
C PRO A 264 0.08 7.21 -14.74
N ASN A 265 -1.07 7.11 -14.07
CA ASN A 265 -1.15 6.97 -12.62
C ASN A 265 -0.87 5.55 -12.09
N GLN A 266 -0.72 4.55 -12.97
CA GLN A 266 -0.47 3.15 -12.59
C GLN A 266 1.01 2.74 -12.71
N ARG A 267 1.84 3.58 -13.31
CA ARG A 267 3.29 3.35 -13.42
C ARG A 267 3.96 3.51 -12.06
N SER A 268 5.11 2.85 -11.87
CA SER A 268 5.86 2.91 -10.61
C SER A 268 6.20 4.35 -10.25
N ARG A 269 6.00 4.70 -8.98
CA ARG A 269 6.47 5.94 -8.36
C ARG A 269 7.50 5.67 -7.27
N GLU A 270 8.11 4.50 -7.34
CA GLU A 270 9.05 4.01 -6.35
C GLU A 270 10.27 3.45 -7.08
N ASP A 271 11.44 3.79 -6.57
CA ASP A 271 12.70 3.14 -6.90
C ASP A 271 12.79 1.86 -6.06
N PHE A 272 12.77 0.71 -6.74
CA PHE A 272 12.79 -0.60 -6.12
C PHE A 272 14.15 -1.24 -6.31
N GLN A 273 14.75 -1.75 -5.22
CA GLN A 273 15.99 -2.49 -5.24
C GLN A 273 15.84 -3.74 -4.37
N GLN A 274 16.13 -4.90 -4.92
CA GLN A 274 16.07 -6.16 -4.21
C GLN A 274 17.27 -7.01 -4.57
N TYR A 275 17.89 -7.64 -3.57
CA TYR A 275 18.90 -8.66 -3.80
C TYR A 275 18.71 -9.80 -2.82
N GLY A 276 19.00 -11.02 -3.27
CA GLY A 276 18.90 -12.18 -2.41
C GLY A 276 19.75 -13.33 -2.88
N VAL A 277 20.21 -14.13 -1.92
CA VAL A 277 21.01 -15.33 -2.14
C VAL A 277 20.40 -16.47 -1.35
N VAL A 278 20.21 -17.60 -2.03
CA VAL A 278 19.78 -18.87 -1.44
C VAL A 278 20.84 -19.91 -1.72
N THR A 279 21.31 -20.57 -0.66
CA THR A 279 22.31 -21.61 -0.70
C THR A 279 21.73 -22.89 -0.13
N ASN A 280 21.65 -23.95 -0.94
CA ASN A 280 21.35 -25.29 -0.46
C ASN A 280 22.65 -26.10 -0.43
N LEU A 281 22.98 -26.70 0.71
CA LEU A 281 24.13 -27.56 0.92
C LEU A 281 23.66 -28.94 1.40
N ASN A 282 24.26 -29.99 0.85
CA ASN A 282 24.09 -31.35 1.34
C ASN A 282 25.29 -31.73 2.21
N LEU A 283 25.31 -31.23 3.44
CA LEU A 283 26.42 -31.42 4.38
C LEU A 283 26.66 -32.89 4.74
N GLY A 284 25.68 -33.77 4.50
CA GLY A 284 25.82 -35.22 4.66
C GLY A 284 26.92 -35.82 3.78
N GLN A 285 27.22 -35.20 2.63
CA GLN A 285 28.28 -35.67 1.72
C GLN A 285 29.70 -35.41 2.23
N LEU A 286 29.87 -34.51 3.20
CA LEU A 286 31.16 -34.27 3.87
C LEU A 286 31.51 -35.38 4.87
N LEU A 287 30.51 -36.19 5.26
CA LEU A 287 30.67 -37.30 6.19
C LEU A 287 30.95 -38.60 5.43
N PRO A 288 31.59 -39.60 6.06
CA PRO A 288 31.83 -40.90 5.42
C PRO A 288 30.54 -41.54 4.90
N LYS A 289 30.51 -41.98 3.64
CA LYS A 289 29.32 -42.60 2.99
C LYS A 289 28.71 -43.74 3.81
N LYS A 290 29.54 -44.49 4.56
CA LYS A 290 29.09 -45.58 5.43
C LYS A 290 28.20 -45.12 6.59
N TRP A 291 28.24 -43.85 6.97
CA TRP A 291 27.43 -43.32 8.07
C TRP A 291 25.98 -43.04 7.66
N GLY A 292 25.70 -42.88 6.36
CA GLY A 292 24.33 -42.69 5.85
C GLY A 292 23.65 -41.40 6.32
N VAL A 293 24.40 -40.37 6.72
CA VAL A 293 23.80 -39.15 7.27
C VAL A 293 23.23 -38.28 6.14
N GLN A 294 21.94 -37.95 6.24
CA GLN A 294 21.27 -36.95 5.41
C GLN A 294 21.17 -35.65 6.22
N LEU A 295 21.92 -34.62 5.78
CA LEU A 295 21.97 -33.32 6.44
C LEU A 295 21.82 -32.20 5.38
N PRO A 296 20.59 -31.98 4.86
CA PRO A 296 20.31 -30.88 3.97
C PRO A 296 20.24 -29.58 4.77
N PHE A 297 21.02 -28.61 4.36
CA PHE A 297 21.10 -27.27 4.93
C PHE A 297 20.69 -26.25 3.87
N ASN A 298 19.76 -25.38 4.21
CA ASN A 298 19.34 -24.27 3.36
C ASN A 298 19.56 -22.97 4.13
N TYR A 299 20.24 -22.03 3.48
CA TYR A 299 20.45 -20.69 3.97
C TYR A 299 19.94 -19.70 2.93
N GLY A 300 19.18 -18.71 3.36
CA GLY A 300 18.64 -17.66 2.51
C GLY A 300 18.82 -16.30 3.18
N ARG A 301 19.20 -15.30 2.40
CA ARG A 301 19.18 -13.90 2.82
C ARG A 301 18.71 -13.05 1.66
N SER A 302 17.75 -12.16 1.90
CA SER A 302 17.29 -11.19 0.92
C SER A 302 17.02 -9.85 1.56
N GLU A 303 17.33 -8.77 0.85
CA GLU A 303 17.04 -7.41 1.26
C GLU A 303 16.30 -6.69 0.14
N GLU A 304 15.35 -5.87 0.53
CA GLU A 304 14.47 -5.09 -0.31
C GLU A 304 14.45 -3.66 0.21
N LEU A 305 14.65 -2.71 -0.71
CA LEU A 305 14.72 -1.29 -0.44
C LEU A 305 13.83 -0.58 -1.46
N ILE A 306 12.85 0.16 -0.97
CA ILE A 306 11.88 0.90 -1.76
C ILE A 306 11.96 2.37 -1.36
N THR A 307 12.38 3.21 -2.31
CA THR A 307 12.46 4.65 -2.12
C THR A 307 11.34 5.33 -2.91
N PRO A 308 10.35 5.96 -2.26
CA PRO A 308 9.26 6.61 -2.96
C PRO A 308 9.71 7.92 -3.61
N GLN A 309 9.12 8.28 -4.75
CA GLN A 309 9.35 9.56 -5.43
C GLN A 309 8.87 10.74 -4.57
N TYR A 310 7.72 10.57 -3.92
CA TYR A 310 7.09 11.58 -3.07
C TYR A 310 7.27 11.20 -1.61
N ASP A 311 7.47 12.22 -0.79
CA ASP A 311 7.56 12.06 0.65
C ASP A 311 6.26 11.44 1.21
N PRO A 312 6.30 10.34 1.98
CA PRO A 312 5.10 9.69 2.50
C PRO A 312 4.27 10.55 3.48
N GLU A 313 4.89 11.51 4.15
CA GLU A 313 4.25 12.42 5.12
C GLU A 313 3.39 13.47 4.40
N PHE A 314 3.94 14.07 3.35
CA PHE A 314 3.30 15.16 2.60
C PHE A 314 2.57 14.69 1.34
N GLN A 315 2.96 13.53 0.80
CA GLN A 315 2.41 12.83 -0.36
C GLN A 315 2.53 13.56 -1.71
N ASP A 316 2.78 14.86 -1.72
CA ASP A 316 2.83 15.69 -2.92
C ASP A 316 4.13 16.51 -3.07
N ILE A 317 5.05 16.43 -2.11
CA ILE A 317 6.42 16.96 -2.21
C ILE A 317 7.36 15.84 -2.67
N GLU A 318 8.22 16.13 -3.66
CA GLU A 318 9.24 15.16 -4.10
C GLU A 318 10.28 14.98 -2.99
N LEU A 319 10.57 13.72 -2.64
CA LEU A 319 11.46 13.37 -1.53
C LEU A 319 12.87 13.94 -1.74
N GLU A 320 13.38 13.83 -2.97
CA GLU A 320 14.71 14.37 -3.33
C GLU A 320 14.76 15.88 -3.11
N THR A 321 13.74 16.62 -3.55
CA THR A 321 13.64 18.07 -3.34
C THR A 321 13.62 18.44 -1.87
N ARG A 322 12.93 17.66 -1.01
CA ARG A 322 12.95 17.86 0.45
C ARG A 322 14.36 17.64 1.01
N LEU A 323 15.03 16.57 0.61
CA LEU A 323 16.39 16.24 1.06
C LEU A 323 17.43 17.27 0.59
N ASP A 324 17.31 17.78 -0.63
CA ASP A 324 18.20 18.80 -1.18
C ASP A 324 18.05 20.15 -0.46
N ASN A 325 16.82 20.54 -0.14
CA ASN A 325 16.51 21.79 0.57
C ASN A 325 16.75 21.75 2.09
N THR A 326 16.98 20.56 2.66
CA THR A 326 17.39 20.45 4.06
C THR A 326 18.88 20.78 4.16
N GLU A 327 19.32 21.60 5.12
CA GLU A 327 20.75 21.88 5.30
C GLU A 327 21.40 20.92 6.32
N ASP A 328 20.67 20.56 7.37
CA ASP A 328 21.16 19.69 8.43
C ASP A 328 21.22 18.22 8.01
N GLN A 329 22.38 17.60 8.22
CA GLN A 329 22.62 16.22 7.82
C GLN A 329 21.85 15.22 8.68
N ASP A 330 21.73 15.48 9.99
CA ASP A 330 21.00 14.60 10.90
C ASP A 330 19.51 14.56 10.53
N GLU A 331 18.93 15.71 10.19
CA GLU A 331 17.57 15.81 9.68
C GLU A 331 17.39 15.12 8.31
N LYS A 332 18.35 15.24 7.38
CA LYS A 332 18.31 14.50 6.11
C LYS A 332 18.26 12.99 6.33
N ASP A 333 19.11 12.48 7.21
CA ASP A 333 19.19 11.05 7.49
C ASP A 333 17.91 10.56 8.20
N ARG A 334 17.30 11.40 9.04
CA ARG A 334 15.97 11.14 9.64
C ARG A 334 14.89 11.05 8.57
N ILE A 335 14.77 12.04 7.68
CA ILE A 335 13.78 12.07 6.58
C ILE A 335 13.95 10.85 5.67
N LYS A 336 15.20 10.51 5.33
CA LYS A 336 15.51 9.36 4.47
C LYS A 336 15.13 8.03 5.13
N ASN A 337 15.51 7.83 6.40
CA ASN A 337 15.16 6.61 7.13
C ASN A 337 13.63 6.46 7.32
N GLN A 338 12.94 7.58 7.57
CA GLN A 338 11.49 7.62 7.65
C GLN A 338 10.80 7.31 6.32
N SER A 339 11.35 7.75 5.19
CA SER A 339 10.66 7.65 3.90
C SER A 339 10.87 6.32 3.18
N VAL A 340 11.96 5.62 3.50
CA VAL A 340 12.35 4.38 2.84
C VAL A 340 11.65 3.18 3.48
N ASN A 341 11.03 2.34 2.66
CA ASN A 341 10.57 1.02 3.08
C ASN A 341 11.71 0.01 2.85
N TYR A 342 12.14 -0.62 3.95
CA TYR A 342 13.19 -1.61 3.96
C TYR A 342 12.67 -2.92 4.53
N THR A 343 12.99 -4.02 3.88
CA THR A 343 12.70 -5.36 4.39
C THR A 343 13.90 -6.27 4.20
N LYS A 344 14.37 -6.86 5.29
CA LYS A 344 15.41 -7.88 5.30
C LYS A 344 14.82 -9.21 5.76
N ARG A 345 15.07 -10.27 5.01
CA ARG A 345 14.62 -11.63 5.33
C ARG A 345 15.82 -12.55 5.41
N GLU A 346 15.92 -13.31 6.49
CA GLU A 346 16.95 -14.32 6.71
C GLU A 346 16.29 -15.66 7.05
N SER A 347 16.80 -16.74 6.49
CA SER A 347 16.29 -18.08 6.73
C SER A 347 17.42 -19.09 6.87
N VAL A 348 17.36 -19.92 7.90
CA VAL A 348 18.28 -21.03 8.16
C VAL A 348 17.44 -22.28 8.40
N ASN A 349 17.59 -23.29 7.53
CA ASN A 349 16.73 -24.47 7.52
C ASN A 349 17.56 -25.75 7.44
N LEU A 350 17.28 -26.70 8.32
CA LEU A 350 17.82 -28.06 8.38
C LEU A 350 16.65 -29.03 8.47
N ILE A 351 16.06 -29.39 7.34
CA ILE A 351 14.77 -30.11 7.31
C ILE A 351 15.00 -31.57 6.91
N GLY A 352 14.55 -32.51 7.75
CA GLY A 352 14.67 -33.93 7.45
C GLY A 352 16.07 -34.49 7.74
N VAL A 353 16.74 -33.95 8.75
CA VAL A 353 18.04 -34.44 9.23
C VAL A 353 17.85 -35.84 9.81
N ARG A 354 18.50 -36.85 9.22
CA ARG A 354 18.36 -38.23 9.68
C ARG A 354 19.56 -39.08 9.30
N LYS A 355 19.64 -40.26 9.91
CA LYS A 355 20.63 -41.28 9.57
C LYS A 355 19.95 -42.41 8.82
N GLU A 356 20.37 -42.66 7.60
CA GLU A 356 19.96 -43.80 6.80
C GLU A 356 20.74 -45.06 7.20
N ARG A 357 20.07 -46.20 7.13
CA ARG A 357 20.68 -47.50 7.41
C ARG A 357 21.49 -47.95 6.20
N THR A 358 22.80 -48.15 6.37
CA THR A 358 23.73 -48.48 5.28
C THR A 358 24.19 -49.95 5.24
N GLY A 359 23.75 -50.79 6.17
CA GLY A 359 24.13 -52.21 6.24
C GLY A 359 22.97 -53.15 6.57
N ASP A 360 23.25 -54.45 6.57
CA ASP A 360 22.24 -55.53 6.70
C ASP A 360 21.75 -55.79 8.14
N SER A 361 22.10 -54.92 9.09
CA SER A 361 21.66 -55.08 10.48
C SER A 361 20.14 -54.91 10.58
N LYS A 362 19.48 -55.84 11.29
CA LYS A 362 18.04 -55.75 11.54
C LYS A 362 17.70 -54.49 12.33
N ALA A 363 16.61 -53.83 11.95
CA ALA A 363 16.09 -52.66 12.67
C ALA A 363 15.75 -53.00 14.10
N LYS A 364 16.26 -52.18 15.02
CA LYS A 364 15.95 -52.24 16.44
C LYS A 364 15.21 -50.98 16.85
N ILE A 365 14.41 -51.12 17.90
CA ILE A 365 13.56 -50.03 18.41
C ILE A 365 14.37 -48.81 18.87
N TYR A 366 15.59 -49.01 19.37
CA TYR A 366 16.47 -47.96 19.89
C TYR A 366 17.49 -47.44 18.86
N ASP A 367 17.38 -47.85 17.60
CA ASP A 367 18.27 -47.38 16.53
C ASP A 367 18.03 -45.88 16.27
N ILE A 368 19.12 -45.13 16.08
CA ILE A 368 19.06 -43.68 15.79
C ILE A 368 18.47 -43.40 14.39
N GLU A 369 18.53 -44.39 13.50
CA GLU A 369 17.95 -44.38 12.16
C GLU A 369 16.43 -44.19 12.16
N ASN A 370 15.77 -44.39 13.31
CA ASN A 370 14.34 -44.18 13.49
C ASN A 370 13.98 -42.71 13.79
N PHE A 371 14.97 -41.83 13.98
CA PHE A 371 14.78 -40.43 14.30
C PHE A 371 15.00 -39.54 13.07
N THR A 372 14.12 -38.55 12.90
CA THR A 372 14.26 -37.47 11.92
C THR A 372 14.07 -36.14 12.61
N GLY A 373 15.08 -35.28 12.51
CA GLY A 373 15.06 -33.91 13.03
C GLY A 373 14.73 -32.88 11.97
N SER A 374 14.16 -31.76 12.40
CA SER A 374 13.95 -30.57 11.59
C SER A 374 14.23 -29.33 12.43
N PHE A 375 15.01 -28.40 11.90
CA PHE A 375 15.23 -27.08 12.47
C PHE A 375 14.96 -26.03 11.39
N SER A 376 14.23 -24.98 11.74
CA SER A 376 13.95 -23.86 10.85
C SER A 376 13.99 -22.58 11.66
N TYR A 377 14.67 -21.57 11.16
CA TYR A 377 14.75 -20.23 11.71
C TYR A 377 14.49 -19.27 10.57
N ASN A 378 13.49 -18.40 10.71
CA ASN A 378 13.20 -17.34 9.76
C ASN A 378 13.07 -16.04 10.52
N GLN A 379 13.72 -14.99 10.04
CA GLN A 379 13.65 -13.64 10.57
C GLN A 379 13.28 -12.66 9.45
N THR A 380 12.37 -11.74 9.75
CA THR A 380 12.08 -10.57 8.92
C THR A 380 12.31 -9.33 9.76
N ASP A 381 13.25 -8.48 9.35
CA ASP A 381 13.41 -7.12 9.87
C ASP A 381 12.75 -6.16 8.88
N HIS A 382 11.92 -5.24 9.36
CA HIS A 382 11.19 -4.31 8.51
C HIS A 382 11.08 -2.93 9.15
N HIS A 383 11.22 -1.88 8.33
CA HIS A 383 10.86 -0.52 8.71
C HIS A 383 10.32 0.22 7.49
N ASP A 384 9.43 1.17 7.74
CA ASP A 384 8.89 2.09 6.74
C ASP A 384 8.46 3.41 7.40
N PHE A 385 7.57 4.13 6.73
CA PHE A 385 7.02 5.39 7.21
C PHE A 385 6.15 5.22 8.46
N GLU A 386 5.36 4.15 8.55
CA GLU A 386 4.45 3.91 9.67
C GLU A 386 5.14 3.16 10.81
N VAL A 387 6.07 2.27 10.48
CA VAL A 387 6.76 1.37 11.40
C VAL A 387 8.24 1.77 11.50
N GLU A 388 8.67 2.18 12.69
CA GLU A 388 10.07 2.51 12.95
C GLU A 388 10.93 1.26 12.96
N ASP A 389 10.46 0.20 13.63
CA ASP A 389 11.11 -1.11 13.69
C ASP A 389 10.06 -2.20 13.83
N ALA A 390 10.15 -3.25 13.01
CA ALA A 390 9.45 -4.50 13.20
C ALA A 390 10.42 -5.68 13.04
N LEU A 391 10.31 -6.64 13.96
CA LEU A 391 11.07 -7.89 13.94
C LEU A 391 10.07 -9.04 14.04
N GLU A 392 10.02 -9.90 13.03
CA GLU A 392 9.30 -11.16 13.06
C GLU A 392 10.29 -12.31 13.08
N GLN A 393 10.15 -13.23 14.03
CA GLN A 393 10.99 -14.41 14.18
C GLN A 393 10.11 -15.65 14.29
N ASN A 394 10.42 -16.66 13.49
CA ASN A 394 9.77 -17.97 13.54
C ASN A 394 10.84 -19.05 13.62
N VAL A 395 10.94 -19.68 14.79
CA VAL A 395 11.85 -20.80 15.05
C VAL A 395 11.03 -22.06 15.25
N ARG A 396 11.34 -23.10 14.49
CA ARG A 396 10.71 -24.42 14.62
C ARG A 396 11.76 -25.48 14.85
N VAL A 397 11.58 -26.27 15.88
CA VAL A 397 12.44 -27.42 16.20
C VAL A 397 11.55 -28.64 16.33
N GLY A 398 11.69 -29.56 15.39
CA GLY A 398 10.91 -30.77 15.32
C GLY A 398 11.79 -32.00 15.41
N ALA A 399 11.28 -33.04 16.07
CA ALA A 399 11.88 -34.37 16.05
C ALA A 399 10.77 -35.40 15.92
N THR A 400 10.93 -36.35 15.00
CA THR A 400 10.01 -37.46 14.79
C THR A 400 10.76 -38.77 14.94
N TYR A 401 10.27 -39.61 15.84
CA TYR A 401 10.62 -41.01 15.96
C TYR A 401 9.57 -41.86 15.24
N ASN A 402 9.98 -42.78 14.38
CA ASN A 402 9.08 -43.71 13.72
C ASN A 402 9.71 -45.09 13.64
N TYR A 403 9.03 -46.11 14.16
CA TYR A 403 9.51 -47.48 14.14
C TYR A 403 8.41 -48.48 13.77
N ASN A 404 8.64 -49.15 12.63
CA ASN A 404 7.77 -50.19 12.12
C ASN A 404 8.25 -51.56 12.63
N PHE A 405 7.40 -52.27 13.37
CA PHE A 405 7.71 -53.59 13.90
C PHE A 405 7.48 -54.66 12.83
N THR A 406 8.37 -55.65 12.78
CA THR A 406 8.10 -56.86 12.00
C THR A 406 7.02 -57.69 12.68
N ALA A 407 5.91 -57.94 11.99
CA ALA A 407 4.81 -58.72 12.52
C ALA A 407 5.25 -60.15 12.88
N LYS A 408 4.93 -60.59 14.11
CA LYS A 408 5.16 -61.96 14.59
C LYS A 408 3.85 -62.53 15.15
N PRO A 409 2.90 -62.88 14.26
CA PRO A 409 1.61 -63.39 14.68
C PRO A 409 1.78 -64.74 15.40
N VAL A 410 1.19 -64.85 16.59
CA VAL A 410 1.10 -66.09 17.35
C VAL A 410 -0.22 -66.76 16.99
N GLU A 411 -0.14 -67.97 16.45
CA GLU A 411 -1.30 -68.78 16.01
C GLU A 411 -1.36 -70.07 16.87
N PRO A 412 -1.85 -69.98 18.13
CA PRO A 412 -1.65 -71.01 19.16
C PRO A 412 -2.24 -72.39 18.82
N PHE A 413 -3.30 -72.43 18.03
CA PHE A 413 -4.01 -73.68 17.71
C PHE A 413 -3.75 -74.20 16.29
N LYS A 414 -2.93 -73.51 15.50
CA LYS A 414 -2.71 -73.84 14.08
C LYS A 414 -1.96 -75.15 13.84
N LYS A 415 -1.04 -75.51 14.75
CA LYS A 415 -0.23 -76.74 14.66
C LYS A 415 -0.89 -77.99 15.26
N ASN A 416 -2.06 -77.85 15.91
CA ASN A 416 -2.71 -78.98 16.57
C ASN A 416 -3.79 -79.59 15.65
N ASP A 417 -3.51 -80.78 15.13
CA ASP A 417 -4.34 -81.49 14.16
C ASP A 417 -5.34 -82.45 14.81
N SER A 418 -5.74 -82.19 16.05
CA SER A 418 -6.76 -83.00 16.76
C SER A 418 -7.80 -82.17 17.51
N LEU A 419 -7.59 -80.85 17.65
CA LEU A 419 -8.50 -79.94 18.35
C LEU A 419 -9.15 -78.94 17.39
N PHE A 420 -10.42 -78.59 17.63
CA PHE A 420 -11.19 -77.54 16.94
C PHE A 420 -11.41 -77.74 15.41
N MET A 421 -11.59 -78.99 14.95
CA MET A 421 -11.87 -79.29 13.54
C MET A 421 -13.34 -79.14 13.10
N GLY A 422 -14.30 -79.06 14.03
CA GLY A 422 -15.71 -78.90 13.71
C GLY A 422 -16.01 -77.54 13.06
N LYS A 423 -16.99 -77.48 12.13
CA LYS A 423 -17.37 -76.26 11.39
C LYS A 423 -17.61 -75.04 12.30
N TYR A 424 -18.19 -75.27 13.48
CA TYR A 424 -18.50 -74.23 14.47
C TYR A 424 -17.31 -73.81 15.35
N TRP A 425 -16.21 -74.58 15.38
CA TRP A 425 -15.03 -74.35 16.23
C TRP A 425 -13.80 -73.88 15.45
N LYS A 426 -13.89 -73.85 14.12
CA LYS A 426 -12.80 -73.43 13.21
C LYS A 426 -12.28 -72.02 13.51
N PHE A 427 -13.12 -71.12 14.03
CA PHE A 427 -12.72 -69.77 14.44
C PHE A 427 -11.67 -69.76 15.57
N LEU A 428 -11.65 -70.77 16.45
CA LEU A 428 -10.61 -70.92 17.47
C LEU A 428 -9.29 -71.43 16.86
N LYS A 429 -9.35 -72.29 15.84
CA LYS A 429 -8.15 -72.76 15.12
C LYS A 429 -7.49 -71.64 14.30
N ASP A 430 -8.31 -70.75 13.74
CA ASP A 430 -7.89 -69.57 12.97
C ASP A 430 -7.55 -68.34 13.84
N PHE A 431 -7.70 -68.46 15.16
CA PHE A 431 -7.35 -67.41 16.11
C PHE A 431 -5.85 -67.10 16.01
N ASN A 432 -5.56 -65.82 15.82
CA ASN A 432 -4.22 -65.29 15.68
C ASN A 432 -4.16 -63.97 16.45
N PHE A 433 -3.06 -63.76 17.15
CA PHE A 433 -2.84 -62.50 17.85
C PHE A 433 -1.39 -62.04 17.62
N ASN A 434 -1.22 -60.76 17.33
CA ASN A 434 0.09 -60.15 17.21
C ASN A 434 0.39 -59.41 18.52
N TYR A 435 1.44 -59.81 19.22
CA TYR A 435 1.77 -59.23 20.53
C TYR A 435 2.53 -57.91 20.44
N LEU A 436 3.11 -57.60 19.27
CA LEU A 436 3.76 -56.33 19.00
C LEU A 436 2.82 -55.39 18.24
N PRO A 437 2.88 -54.07 18.49
CA PRO A 437 2.23 -53.11 17.63
C PRO A 437 2.83 -53.18 16.22
N THR A 438 2.13 -52.65 15.23
CA THR A 438 2.57 -52.57 13.84
C THR A 438 3.53 -51.40 13.63
N ASN A 439 3.21 -50.24 14.22
CA ASN A 439 4.06 -49.05 14.15
C ASN A 439 3.87 -48.21 15.41
N ILE A 440 4.97 -47.61 15.89
CA ILE A 440 4.96 -46.54 16.88
C ILE A 440 5.60 -45.31 16.23
N SER A 441 4.85 -44.20 16.23
CA SER A 441 5.34 -42.89 15.80
C SER A 441 5.19 -41.91 16.94
N VAL A 442 6.23 -41.13 17.22
CA VAL A 442 6.20 -40.03 18.19
C VAL A 442 6.79 -38.81 17.50
N SER A 443 6.06 -37.71 17.46
CA SER A 443 6.55 -36.44 16.93
C SER A 443 6.46 -35.38 18.01
N SER A 444 7.50 -34.56 18.10
CA SER A 444 7.55 -33.40 18.98
C SER A 444 7.96 -32.19 18.16
N ASN A 445 7.30 -31.07 18.39
CA ASN A 445 7.52 -29.83 17.66
C ASN A 445 7.46 -28.64 18.63
N ILE A 446 8.55 -27.90 18.72
CA ILE A 446 8.63 -26.62 19.41
C ILE A 446 8.49 -25.54 18.35
N THR A 447 7.52 -24.63 18.53
CA THR A 447 7.34 -23.46 17.67
C THR A 447 7.49 -22.21 18.52
N ARG A 448 8.46 -21.36 18.18
CA ARG A 448 8.65 -20.03 18.78
C ARG A 448 8.36 -18.99 17.71
N GLN A 449 7.20 -18.36 17.80
CA GLN A 449 6.88 -17.17 17.01
C GLN A 449 7.00 -15.95 17.93
N TYR A 450 7.86 -15.01 17.55
CA TYR A 450 8.11 -13.77 18.26
C TYR A 450 7.99 -12.64 17.27
N ASN A 451 7.07 -11.71 17.50
CA ASN A 451 6.94 -10.49 16.74
C ASN A 451 7.09 -9.31 17.68
N GLU A 452 7.85 -8.30 17.26
CA GLU A 452 7.90 -7.00 17.92
C GLU A 452 7.65 -5.90 16.89
N GLN A 453 6.98 -4.82 17.31
CA GLN A 453 6.66 -3.71 16.43
C GLN A 453 6.66 -2.40 17.21
N LYS A 454 7.33 -1.38 16.68
CA LYS A 454 7.30 -0.01 17.17
C LYS A 454 6.81 0.90 16.04
N PHE A 455 5.71 1.60 16.27
CA PHE A 455 5.21 2.60 15.34
C PHE A 455 6.08 3.85 15.38
N ARG A 456 6.27 4.47 14.22
CA ARG A 456 7.05 5.69 14.09
C ARG A 456 6.29 6.89 14.63
N GLU A 457 7.03 7.78 15.28
CA GLU A 457 6.51 9.02 15.83
C GLU A 457 7.12 10.20 15.08
N ILE A 458 6.30 10.89 14.28
CA ILE A 458 6.78 11.96 13.40
C ILE A 458 6.81 13.32 14.11
N ASP A 459 5.87 13.55 15.04
CA ASP A 459 5.69 14.83 15.75
C ASP A 459 5.62 14.63 17.28
N LEU A 460 6.56 13.86 17.84
CA LEU A 460 6.65 13.72 19.29
C LEU A 460 7.31 14.95 19.92
N GLN A 461 6.50 15.79 20.57
CA GLN A 461 7.03 16.93 21.33
C GLN A 461 7.89 16.46 22.52
N ALA A 462 8.93 17.23 22.82
CA ALA A 462 9.84 16.95 23.93
C ALA A 462 9.07 16.84 25.27
N GLY A 463 9.17 15.67 25.92
CA GLY A 463 8.49 15.38 27.20
C GLY A 463 7.21 14.55 27.08
N ASN A 464 6.74 14.26 25.87
CA ASN A 464 5.62 13.36 25.66
C ASN A 464 6.05 11.89 25.77
N ILE A 465 5.12 11.04 26.22
CA ILE A 465 5.34 9.59 26.31
C ILE A 465 5.23 9.02 24.91
N GLY A 466 6.31 8.42 24.43
CA GLY A 466 6.33 7.76 23.11
C GLY A 466 5.49 6.49 23.06
N LEU A 467 5.13 6.09 21.85
CA LEU A 467 4.40 4.86 21.56
C LEU A 467 5.21 3.65 22.04
N PRO A 468 4.60 2.74 22.81
CA PRO A 468 5.31 1.58 23.33
C PRO A 468 5.61 0.60 22.20
N ARG A 469 6.70 -0.16 22.37
CA ARG A 469 6.95 -1.35 21.55
C ARG A 469 5.92 -2.42 21.91
N LEU A 470 5.25 -2.94 20.90
CA LEU A 470 4.28 -4.04 21.02
C LEU A 470 5.00 -5.37 20.83
N TYR A 471 4.64 -6.35 21.64
CA TYR A 471 5.23 -7.69 21.61
C TYR A 471 4.12 -8.73 21.44
N GLN A 472 4.31 -9.66 20.52
CA GLN A 472 3.46 -10.83 20.34
C GLN A 472 4.32 -12.09 20.38
N ARG A 473 4.04 -12.96 21.36
CA ARG A 473 4.75 -14.22 21.57
C ARG A 473 3.76 -15.37 21.43
N ASN A 474 4.05 -16.31 20.55
CA ASN A 474 3.32 -17.57 20.43
C ASN A 474 4.32 -18.72 20.51
N TYR A 475 4.53 -19.19 21.73
CA TYR A 475 5.48 -20.26 22.03
C TYR A 475 4.70 -21.53 22.35
N LEU A 476 4.87 -22.53 21.49
CA LEU A 476 4.13 -23.78 21.54
C LEU A 476 5.09 -24.96 21.65
N PHE A 477 4.69 -25.95 22.44
CA PHE A 477 5.30 -27.26 22.50
C PHE A 477 4.24 -28.31 22.24
N ASP A 478 4.26 -28.85 21.03
CA ASP A 478 3.32 -29.86 20.60
C ASP A 478 4.01 -31.22 20.59
N TRP A 479 3.31 -32.24 21.05
CA TRP A 479 3.74 -33.62 20.84
C TRP A 479 2.56 -34.52 20.54
N GLN A 480 2.83 -35.48 19.67
CA GLN A 480 1.88 -36.44 19.17
C GLN A 480 2.51 -37.82 19.27
N TYR A 481 1.69 -38.82 19.60
CA TYR A 481 2.08 -40.20 19.39
C TYR A 481 0.94 -41.01 18.80
N THR A 482 1.33 -41.91 17.92
CA THR A 482 0.43 -42.80 17.20
C THR A 482 0.93 -44.23 17.35
N ILE A 483 0.08 -45.11 17.88
CA ILE A 483 0.31 -46.53 17.98
C ILE A 483 -0.69 -47.23 17.07
N ASN A 484 -0.18 -47.84 16.02
CA ASN A 484 -0.96 -48.70 15.13
C ASN A 484 -0.73 -50.15 15.55
N HIS A 485 -1.77 -50.90 15.86
CA HIS A 485 -1.69 -52.29 16.29
C HIS A 485 -2.73 -53.16 15.56
N ASN A 486 -2.26 -53.97 14.61
CA ASN A 486 -3.04 -55.08 14.08
C ASN A 486 -3.08 -56.22 15.10
N LEU A 487 -3.99 -56.15 16.07
CA LEU A 487 -4.16 -57.13 17.15
C LEU A 487 -4.39 -58.53 16.59
N THR A 488 -5.21 -58.66 15.55
CA THR A 488 -5.41 -59.90 14.78
C THR A 488 -5.46 -59.57 13.29
N LYS A 489 -5.51 -60.58 12.41
CA LYS A 489 -5.73 -60.38 10.96
C LYS A 489 -7.03 -59.63 10.65
N SER A 490 -8.01 -59.66 11.55
CA SER A 490 -9.34 -59.06 11.38
C SER A 490 -9.60 -57.87 12.30
N LEU A 491 -8.71 -57.56 13.26
CA LEU A 491 -8.88 -56.47 14.21
C LEU A 491 -7.67 -55.55 14.18
N ARG A 492 -7.92 -54.28 13.85
CA ARG A 492 -6.91 -53.22 13.84
C ARG A 492 -7.30 -52.16 14.86
N LEU A 493 -6.35 -51.78 15.70
CA LEU A 493 -6.48 -50.70 16.66
C LEU A 493 -5.51 -49.59 16.24
N ASN A 494 -6.03 -48.37 16.11
CA ASN A 494 -5.22 -47.17 15.95
C ASN A 494 -5.50 -46.29 17.17
N PHE A 495 -4.43 -45.96 17.89
CA PHE A 495 -4.48 -45.02 18.98
C PHE A 495 -3.62 -43.82 18.64
N THR A 496 -4.23 -42.64 18.55
CA THR A 496 -3.53 -41.38 18.33
C THR A 496 -3.89 -40.42 19.45
N SER A 497 -2.87 -39.78 20.01
CA SER A 497 -3.02 -38.75 21.03
C SER A 497 -2.11 -37.58 20.66
N SER A 498 -2.69 -36.37 20.71
CA SER A 498 -2.02 -35.11 20.45
C SER A 498 -2.16 -34.21 21.66
N ASN A 499 -1.09 -33.53 22.05
CA ASN A 499 -1.07 -32.58 23.14
C ASN A 499 -0.35 -31.32 22.68
N ASN A 500 -1.01 -30.18 22.85
CA ASN A 500 -0.51 -28.88 22.46
C ASN A 500 -0.38 -28.05 23.74
N MET A 501 0.84 -27.62 24.05
CA MET A 501 1.14 -26.85 25.25
C MET A 501 1.59 -25.45 24.87
N ILE A 502 1.11 -24.45 25.61
CA ILE A 502 1.59 -23.08 25.48
C ILE A 502 2.72 -22.87 26.50
N VAL A 503 3.78 -22.19 26.10
CA VAL A 503 4.93 -21.85 26.95
C VAL A 503 4.88 -20.36 27.28
N ASN A 504 4.63 -20.03 28.55
CA ASN A 504 4.46 -18.66 29.03
C ASN A 504 5.66 -18.17 29.85
N ASN A 505 6.89 -18.54 29.47
CA ASN A 505 8.12 -18.19 30.21
C ASN A 505 8.42 -16.68 30.28
N TYR A 506 7.75 -15.88 29.45
CA TYR A 506 7.81 -14.41 29.45
C TYR A 506 6.86 -13.77 30.48
N LEU A 507 6.06 -14.57 31.20
CA LEU A 507 5.23 -14.12 32.31
C LEU A 507 5.82 -14.65 33.62
N SER A 508 6.00 -13.78 34.59
CA SER A 508 6.29 -14.19 35.97
C SER A 508 5.02 -14.72 36.66
N ASP A 509 5.20 -15.39 37.81
CA ASP A 509 4.10 -15.97 38.59
C ASP A 509 3.08 -14.93 39.09
N ASP A 510 3.50 -13.67 39.23
CA ASP A 510 2.66 -12.50 39.56
C ASP A 510 2.08 -11.79 38.32
N GLY A 511 2.32 -12.32 37.11
CA GLY A 511 1.76 -11.82 35.85
C GLY A 511 2.52 -10.64 35.23
N VAL A 512 3.74 -10.35 35.70
CA VAL A 512 4.61 -9.32 35.13
C VAL A 512 5.29 -9.87 33.88
N VAL A 513 5.25 -9.09 32.79
CA VAL A 513 5.88 -9.46 31.53
C VAL A 513 7.37 -9.14 31.59
N ASN A 514 8.22 -10.15 31.36
CA ASN A 514 9.65 -9.95 31.14
C ASN A 514 9.93 -9.92 29.64
N ASN A 515 10.34 -8.75 29.13
CA ASN A 515 10.63 -8.57 27.71
C ASN A 515 12.07 -8.93 27.31
N ASP A 516 12.94 -9.26 28.26
CA ASP A 516 14.31 -9.71 27.98
C ASP A 516 14.38 -11.19 27.54
N ILE A 517 13.23 -11.88 27.46
CA ILE A 517 13.05 -13.32 27.17
C ILE A 517 12.14 -13.51 25.93
#